data_AF-A0A6M0ERQ4-F1
#
_entry.id   AF-A0A6M0ERQ4-F1
#
_cell.length_a   1.000
_cell.length_b   1.000
_cell.length_c   1.000
_cell.angle_alpha   90.00
_cell.angle_beta   90.00
_cell.angle_gamma   90.00
#
_symmetry.space_group_name_H-M   'P 1'
#
loop_
_entity.id
_entity.type
_entity.pdbx_description
1 polymer ?
#
loop_
_entity_poly.entity_id
_entity_poly.type
_entity_poly.pdbx_seq_one_letter_code
_entity_poly.pdbx_strand_id
1 'polypeptide(L)'
;MTINIIVLVSGTVDPLCLNSSTKVRAHSYSCDGNYYWNSQVTLIDRLKKLCNEYEQLAFFDQHGWSGDNAKINRKIAGEFLANRLCGSGGENAYYVGYRNKNVSFHLIGHSHGGNVINEFTRRAAEAEEWPEQWKIRSITYLSTPFFNKKHQLCTGALAPDCKIINVFNHFDLTQRIIADFSMYDLVSAINRVNEDHPDFVKTIEKIKQTPFQDEIDKLTSVFDNFNPFKLVFKPAAYKLSESDGKNVYTKTLQLLELVRRVLCEAKNIVEQLSTLQYYSSNKDVRRRDNSEKSSHYFISNDLRNKMNQMLDALLRDIEAISTAVDKRQDKNDYKLIPLISDICPVLNRVIDAFTIDLKTAQGPIIDLFCALLENQIEEFDITSATPQPQLPQSFQSQLFNINISDQDPYCLQGDLKKFEDFIKQLEVAENDYERCSTQRNLLSMGIKLLAPQIELQTIRAILKKGIQFLDTPLGKRKFGIRRIGVKLFTLLSKIKPLFEVACRLQTLLKSYDELLDEFSIKLLDSEQQTSVKHSENEPIIGSLKHFCLVSHSISRKCLYPQVEELLISQFDTPKVKSVKPMI
;
A
#
# COMPACT_ATOMS: atom_id res chain seq x y z
N MET A 1 -23.25 -9.95 42.98
CA MET A 1 -22.85 -10.87 41.89
C MET A 1 -22.37 -10.02 40.73
N THR A 2 -21.18 -10.29 40.22
CA THR A 2 -20.57 -9.52 39.11
C THR A 2 -21.02 -10.12 37.78
N ILE A 3 -21.33 -9.28 36.81
CA ILE A 3 -21.64 -9.69 35.43
C ILE A 3 -20.38 -9.51 34.60
N ASN A 4 -19.94 -10.55 33.90
CA ASN A 4 -18.83 -10.47 32.96
C ASN A 4 -19.37 -10.30 31.54
N ILE A 5 -18.78 -9.41 30.75
CA ILE A 5 -19.20 -9.14 29.37
C ILE A 5 -17.98 -9.18 28.46
N ILE A 6 -17.94 -10.14 27.54
CA ILE A 6 -16.94 -10.21 26.48
C ILE A 6 -17.42 -9.31 25.33
N VAL A 7 -16.58 -8.37 24.92
CA VAL A 7 -16.86 -7.42 23.84
C VAL A 7 -15.89 -7.65 22.70
N LEU A 8 -16.39 -7.94 21.50
CA LEU A 8 -15.57 -8.09 20.30
C LEU A 8 -15.57 -6.82 19.46
N VAL A 9 -14.37 -6.41 19.03
CA VAL A 9 -14.16 -5.28 18.13
C VAL A 9 -13.37 -5.73 16.91
N SER A 10 -14.00 -5.69 15.74
CA SER A 10 -13.40 -6.09 14.47
C SER A 10 -12.39 -5.07 13.95
N GLY A 11 -11.42 -5.53 13.15
CA GLY A 11 -10.53 -4.71 12.33
C GLY A 11 -10.70 -5.02 10.85
N THR A 12 -9.61 -5.03 10.07
CA THR A 12 -9.61 -5.46 8.67
C THR A 12 -9.13 -6.91 8.51
N VAL A 13 -9.63 -7.59 7.47
CA VAL A 13 -9.09 -8.88 6.99
C VAL A 13 -8.45 -8.73 5.61
N ASP A 14 -8.51 -7.52 5.05
CA ASP A 14 -7.95 -7.13 3.76
C ASP A 14 -7.21 -5.78 3.89
N PRO A 15 -6.09 -5.74 4.63
CA PRO A 15 -5.27 -4.54 4.79
C PRO A 15 -4.68 -4.03 3.48
N LEU A 16 -4.56 -4.89 2.46
CA LEU A 16 -4.13 -4.51 1.11
C LEU A 16 -5.27 -3.99 0.24
N CYS A 17 -6.52 -4.05 0.74
CA CYS A 17 -7.71 -3.61 0.04
C CYS A 17 -7.84 -4.21 -1.39
N LEU A 18 -7.51 -5.50 -1.53
CA LEU A 18 -7.57 -6.22 -2.81
C LEU A 18 -9.00 -6.49 -3.27
N ASN A 19 -9.96 -6.50 -2.35
CA ASN A 19 -11.37 -6.70 -2.66
C ASN A 19 -12.14 -5.37 -2.61
N SER A 20 -12.84 -5.05 -3.69
CA SER A 20 -13.78 -3.92 -3.75
C SER A 20 -15.03 -4.13 -2.89
N SER A 21 -15.23 -5.33 -2.35
CA SER A 21 -16.39 -5.65 -1.53
C SER A 21 -16.29 -5.02 -0.13
N THR A 22 -17.26 -4.17 0.19
CA THR A 22 -17.47 -3.62 1.54
C THR A 22 -17.77 -4.69 2.60
N LYS A 23 -18.04 -5.94 2.19
CA LYS A 23 -18.29 -7.08 3.08
C LYS A 23 -17.05 -7.60 3.82
N VAL A 24 -15.86 -7.18 3.39
CA VAL A 24 -14.56 -7.65 3.91
C VAL A 24 -13.92 -6.63 4.87
N ARG A 25 -14.52 -5.44 5.00
CA ARG A 25 -14.09 -4.37 5.93
C ARG A 25 -14.89 -4.47 7.24
N ALA A 26 -14.38 -3.90 8.33
CA ALA A 26 -15.18 -3.70 9.54
C ALA A 26 -16.53 -3.06 9.14
N HIS A 27 -17.64 -3.67 9.58
CA HIS A 27 -18.98 -3.38 9.08
C HIS A 27 -19.58 -2.11 9.66
N SER A 28 -20.47 -1.45 8.92
CA SER A 28 -21.21 -0.28 9.41
C SER A 28 -22.19 -0.62 10.54
N TYR A 29 -22.41 0.36 11.42
CA TYR A 29 -23.26 0.37 12.62
C TYR A 29 -24.71 -0.13 12.47
N SER A 30 -25.21 -0.35 11.25
CA SER A 30 -26.62 -0.53 10.89
C SER A 30 -26.99 -1.93 10.36
N CYS A 31 -26.09 -2.92 10.38
CA CYS A 31 -26.42 -4.30 9.97
C CYS A 31 -26.34 -5.28 11.15
N ASP A 32 -27.38 -6.10 11.31
CA ASP A 32 -27.59 -7.05 12.43
C ASP A 32 -26.65 -8.29 12.43
N GLY A 33 -25.61 -8.33 11.58
CA GLY A 33 -24.72 -9.49 11.46
C GLY A 33 -23.24 -9.12 11.41
N ASN A 34 -22.45 -9.62 12.34
CA ASN A 34 -21.00 -9.43 12.38
C ASN A 34 -20.26 -10.46 11.49
N TYR A 35 -20.41 -10.35 10.17
CA TYR A 35 -19.82 -11.29 9.20
C TYR A 35 -18.30 -11.43 9.32
N TYR A 36 -17.63 -10.39 9.82
CA TYR A 36 -16.18 -10.37 10.05
C TYR A 36 -15.72 -11.55 10.91
N TRP A 37 -16.49 -11.91 11.94
CA TRP A 37 -16.17 -13.03 12.85
C TRP A 37 -16.79 -14.36 12.40
N ASN A 38 -17.76 -14.33 11.48
CA ASN A 38 -18.43 -15.55 11.00
C ASN A 38 -17.49 -16.51 10.27
N SER A 39 -16.40 -15.99 9.69
CA SER A 39 -15.36 -16.83 9.08
C SER A 39 -14.39 -17.46 10.09
N GLN A 40 -14.50 -17.16 11.39
CA GLN A 40 -13.58 -17.55 12.47
C GLN A 40 -14.33 -18.44 13.46
N VAL A 41 -14.92 -19.51 12.93
CA VAL A 41 -15.78 -20.45 13.66
C VAL A 41 -15.11 -20.93 14.95
N THR A 42 -13.83 -21.30 14.92
CA THR A 42 -13.11 -21.84 16.09
C THR A 42 -12.97 -20.85 17.25
N LEU A 43 -12.60 -19.59 16.98
CA LEU A 43 -12.49 -18.56 18.03
C LEU A 43 -13.86 -18.28 18.65
N ILE A 44 -14.86 -18.05 17.81
CA ILE A 44 -16.21 -17.66 18.25
C ILE A 44 -16.90 -18.82 18.98
N ASP A 45 -16.78 -20.04 18.49
CA ASP A 45 -17.35 -21.22 19.16
C ASP A 45 -16.71 -21.43 20.52
N ARG A 46 -15.40 -21.23 20.67
CA ARG A 46 -14.76 -21.34 21.99
C ARG A 46 -15.24 -20.26 22.95
N LEU A 47 -15.34 -19.01 22.53
CA LEU A 47 -15.86 -17.91 23.35
C LEU A 47 -17.32 -18.16 23.78
N LYS A 48 -18.19 -18.58 22.85
CA LYS A 48 -19.58 -18.97 23.17
C LYS A 48 -19.63 -20.16 24.13
N LYS A 49 -18.74 -21.13 23.98
CA LYS A 49 -18.62 -22.26 24.91
C LYS A 49 -18.22 -21.80 26.31
N LEU A 50 -17.33 -20.82 26.45
CA LEU A 50 -17.02 -20.22 27.76
C LEU A 50 -18.24 -19.56 28.38
N CYS A 51 -19.06 -18.83 27.61
CA CYS A 51 -20.32 -18.24 28.11
C CYS A 51 -21.30 -19.30 28.64
N ASN A 52 -21.25 -20.54 28.15
CA ASN A 52 -22.04 -21.66 28.67
C ASN A 52 -21.39 -22.33 29.90
N GLU A 53 -20.07 -22.22 30.05
CA GLU A 53 -19.30 -22.82 31.15
C GLU A 53 -19.28 -21.96 32.42
N TYR A 54 -19.50 -20.64 32.30
CA TYR A 54 -19.44 -19.68 33.42
C TYR A 54 -20.74 -18.93 33.62
N GLU A 55 -21.19 -18.82 34.86
CA GLU A 55 -22.39 -18.05 35.19
C GLU A 55 -22.18 -16.55 34.94
N GLN A 56 -23.25 -15.84 34.56
CA GLN A 56 -23.25 -14.38 34.35
C GLN A 56 -22.16 -13.88 33.38
N LEU A 57 -21.73 -14.72 32.43
CA LEU A 57 -20.82 -14.36 31.36
C LEU A 57 -21.62 -14.14 30.07
N ALA A 58 -21.72 -12.89 29.63
CA ALA A 58 -22.40 -12.49 28.41
C ALA A 58 -21.42 -12.22 27.27
N PHE A 59 -21.90 -12.33 26.05
CA PHE A 59 -21.17 -12.07 24.82
C PHE A 59 -21.82 -10.91 24.05
N PHE A 60 -21.02 -9.91 23.69
CA PHE A 60 -21.43 -8.75 22.91
C PHE A 60 -20.60 -8.65 21.63
N ASP A 61 -21.22 -8.96 20.50
CA ASP A 61 -20.65 -8.89 19.16
C ASP A 61 -21.33 -7.85 18.26
N GLN A 62 -22.24 -7.06 18.83
CA GLN A 62 -23.06 -6.08 18.11
C GLN A 62 -22.35 -4.73 17.93
N HIS A 63 -21.05 -4.74 17.64
CA HIS A 63 -20.29 -3.53 17.30
C HIS A 63 -19.69 -3.64 15.90
N GLY A 64 -20.13 -2.76 15.02
CA GLY A 64 -19.55 -2.52 13.71
C GLY A 64 -19.08 -1.08 13.61
N TRP A 65 -17.94 -0.87 12.98
CA TRP A 65 -17.46 0.45 12.56
C TRP A 65 -16.79 0.34 11.18
N SER A 66 -16.58 1.46 10.49
CA SER A 66 -15.97 1.47 9.14
C SER A 66 -14.88 2.53 9.04
N GLY A 67 -13.91 2.30 8.15
CA GLY A 67 -12.88 3.28 7.82
C GLY A 67 -11.58 3.05 8.59
N ASP A 68 -11.09 1.81 8.54
CA ASP A 68 -10.02 1.28 9.38
C ASP A 68 -8.72 2.10 9.38
N ASN A 69 -8.44 2.76 8.25
CA ASN A 69 -7.18 3.45 7.99
C ASN A 69 -7.17 4.92 8.43
N ALA A 70 -8.33 5.55 8.62
CA ALA A 70 -8.42 6.96 8.98
C ALA A 70 -8.45 7.16 10.50
N LYS A 71 -7.65 8.11 10.99
CA LYS A 71 -7.44 8.39 12.42
C LYS A 71 -8.74 8.66 13.17
N ILE A 72 -9.57 9.55 12.61
CA ILE A 72 -10.80 10.00 13.28
C ILE A 72 -11.82 8.87 13.47
N ASN A 73 -11.83 7.89 12.58
CA ASN A 73 -12.81 6.80 12.61
C ASN A 73 -12.63 5.90 13.83
N ARG A 74 -11.38 5.62 14.20
CA ARG A 74 -11.06 4.79 15.37
C ARG A 74 -11.54 5.47 16.65
N LYS A 75 -11.33 6.78 16.75
CA LYS A 75 -11.82 7.62 17.85
C LYS A 75 -13.34 7.57 17.95
N ILE A 76 -14.05 7.90 16.87
CA ILE A 76 -15.52 7.92 16.90
C ILE A 76 -16.08 6.52 17.17
N ALA A 77 -15.47 5.46 16.64
CA ALA A 77 -15.89 4.08 16.89
C ALA A 77 -15.77 3.69 18.36
N GLY A 78 -14.64 4.02 19.00
CA GLY A 78 -14.41 3.73 20.43
C GLY A 78 -15.35 4.53 21.32
N GLU A 79 -15.50 5.83 21.04
CA GLU A 79 -16.44 6.70 21.76
C GLU A 79 -17.88 6.21 21.62
N PHE A 80 -18.31 5.88 20.40
CA PHE A 80 -19.65 5.35 20.16
C PHE A 80 -19.90 4.04 20.90
N LEU A 81 -18.93 3.12 20.92
CA LEU A 81 -19.08 1.86 21.65
C LEU A 81 -19.31 2.13 23.13
N ALA A 82 -18.51 2.98 23.77
CA ALA A 82 -18.66 3.33 25.18
C ALA A 82 -20.02 4.00 25.43
N ASN A 83 -20.37 4.99 24.61
CA ASN A 83 -21.63 5.71 24.67
C ASN A 83 -22.84 4.79 24.56
N ARG A 84 -22.81 3.81 23.64
CA ARG A 84 -23.90 2.84 23.48
C ARG A 84 -24.03 1.90 24.67
N LEU A 85 -22.91 1.50 25.30
CA LEU A 85 -22.97 0.59 26.44
C LEU A 85 -23.54 1.28 27.69
N CYS A 86 -23.06 2.49 28.02
CA CYS A 86 -23.48 3.20 29.22
C CYS A 86 -24.68 4.14 29.00
N GLY A 87 -24.99 4.52 27.77
CA GLY A 87 -26.05 5.48 27.39
C GLY A 87 -25.65 6.94 27.58
N SER A 88 -24.46 7.32 27.10
CA SER A 88 -23.98 8.71 27.08
C SER A 88 -24.00 9.29 25.66
N GLY A 89 -23.73 10.60 25.51
CA GLY A 89 -23.59 11.23 24.20
C GLY A 89 -24.85 11.16 23.31
N GLY A 90 -26.04 11.09 23.93
CA GLY A 90 -27.33 10.98 23.25
C GLY A 90 -27.72 9.55 22.84
N GLU A 91 -26.92 8.54 23.15
CA GLU A 91 -27.22 7.13 22.86
C GLU A 91 -28.04 6.48 23.98
N ASN A 92 -28.89 5.51 23.63
CA ASN A 92 -29.63 4.71 24.62
C ASN A 92 -28.71 3.64 25.21
N ALA A 93 -28.71 3.50 26.54
CA ALA A 93 -27.89 2.49 27.24
C ALA A 93 -28.34 1.07 26.88
N TYR A 94 -27.49 0.32 26.18
CA TYR A 94 -27.73 -1.09 25.86
C TYR A 94 -27.88 -1.93 27.13
N TYR A 95 -27.08 -1.64 28.16
CA TYR A 95 -27.11 -2.32 29.46
C TYR A 95 -27.77 -1.46 30.55
N VAL A 96 -28.91 -0.81 30.24
CA VAL A 96 -29.65 0.03 31.20
C VAL A 96 -29.92 -0.69 32.53
N GLY A 97 -30.28 -1.98 32.49
CA GLY A 97 -30.57 -2.79 33.68
C GLY A 97 -29.34 -3.17 34.52
N TYR A 98 -28.12 -2.87 34.05
CA TYR A 98 -26.87 -3.19 34.75
C TYR A 98 -26.18 -1.95 35.34
N ARG A 99 -26.74 -0.75 35.17
CA ARG A 99 -26.16 0.51 35.68
C ARG A 99 -25.91 0.54 37.19
N ASN A 100 -26.62 -0.26 37.98
CA ASN A 100 -26.44 -0.38 39.43
C ASN A 100 -25.80 -1.72 39.86
N LYS A 101 -25.24 -2.48 38.91
CA LYS A 101 -24.60 -3.77 39.15
C LYS A 101 -23.09 -3.66 38.90
N ASN A 102 -22.32 -4.53 39.54
CA ASN A 102 -20.90 -4.72 39.23
C ASN A 102 -20.80 -5.40 37.86
N VAL A 103 -20.10 -4.74 36.92
CA VAL A 103 -19.88 -5.26 35.57
C VAL A 103 -18.39 -5.27 35.28
N SER A 104 -17.90 -6.39 34.75
CA SER A 104 -16.54 -6.58 34.29
C SER A 104 -16.53 -6.74 32.77
N PHE A 105 -15.84 -5.84 32.08
CA PHE A 105 -15.67 -5.90 30.63
C PHE A 105 -14.38 -6.61 30.25
N HIS A 106 -14.48 -7.50 29.27
CA HIS A 106 -13.37 -8.23 28.67
C HIS A 106 -13.33 -7.89 27.19
N LEU A 107 -12.41 -7.01 26.80
CA LEU A 107 -12.36 -6.44 25.46
C LEU A 107 -11.42 -7.27 24.59
N ILE A 108 -11.84 -7.65 23.38
CA ILE A 108 -11.01 -8.37 22.41
C ILE A 108 -11.06 -7.64 21.07
N GLY A 109 -9.92 -7.15 20.60
CA GLY A 109 -9.82 -6.38 19.36
C GLY A 109 -8.80 -6.98 18.41
N HIS A 110 -9.16 -7.10 17.13
CA HIS A 110 -8.20 -7.48 16.08
C HIS A 110 -7.74 -6.28 15.27
N SER A 111 -6.45 -6.25 14.88
CA SER A 111 -5.87 -5.18 14.09
C SER A 111 -6.15 -3.82 14.76
N HIS A 112 -6.53 -2.82 13.98
CA HIS A 112 -6.99 -1.51 14.44
C HIS A 112 -8.27 -1.54 15.31
N GLY A 113 -9.01 -2.65 15.36
CA GLY A 113 -10.06 -2.86 16.37
C GLY A 113 -9.50 -2.80 17.81
N GLY A 114 -8.22 -3.14 18.01
CA GLY A 114 -7.53 -2.88 19.26
C GLY A 114 -7.31 -1.39 19.55
N ASN A 115 -7.08 -0.57 18.51
CA ASN A 115 -7.01 0.89 18.69
C ASN A 115 -8.39 1.49 19.01
N VAL A 116 -9.47 0.93 18.47
CA VAL A 116 -10.85 1.28 18.86
C VAL A 116 -11.10 0.96 20.34
N ILE A 117 -10.57 -0.16 20.85
CA ILE A 117 -10.59 -0.47 22.29
C ILE A 117 -9.86 0.61 23.10
N ASN A 118 -8.71 1.08 22.64
CA ASN A 118 -7.98 2.13 23.34
C ASN A 118 -8.81 3.42 23.42
N GLU A 119 -9.48 3.80 22.32
CA GLU A 119 -10.40 4.95 22.29
C GLU A 119 -11.63 4.73 23.18
N PHE A 120 -12.18 3.51 23.21
CA PHE A 120 -13.24 3.12 24.15
C PHE A 120 -12.80 3.29 25.61
N THR A 121 -11.60 2.85 25.97
CA THR A 121 -11.10 2.96 27.36
C THR A 121 -10.97 4.41 27.80
N ARG A 122 -10.59 5.30 26.87
CA ARG A 122 -10.52 6.74 27.12
C ARG A 122 -11.89 7.32 27.39
N ARG A 123 -12.87 7.01 26.51
CA ARG A 123 -14.24 7.48 26.69
C ARG A 123 -14.87 6.94 27.98
N ALA A 124 -14.62 5.68 28.32
CA ALA A 124 -15.09 5.07 29.56
C ALA A 124 -14.51 5.75 30.82
N ALA A 125 -13.27 6.24 30.75
CA ALA A 125 -12.65 6.98 31.87
C ALA A 125 -13.18 8.42 32.01
N GLU A 126 -13.64 9.03 30.92
CA GLU A 126 -14.05 10.44 30.87
C GLU A 126 -15.57 10.66 30.98
N ALA A 127 -16.39 9.68 30.58
CA ALA A 127 -17.84 9.84 30.56
C ALA A 127 -18.46 9.76 31.97
N GLU A 128 -19.18 10.80 32.38
CA GLU A 128 -19.87 10.83 33.68
C GLU A 128 -20.92 9.72 33.83
N GLU A 129 -21.55 9.29 32.72
CA GLU A 129 -22.54 8.22 32.74
C GLU A 129 -21.92 6.82 32.76
N TRP A 130 -20.58 6.70 32.66
CA TRP A 130 -19.90 5.42 32.86
C TRP A 130 -19.95 5.05 34.35
N PRO A 131 -20.65 3.97 34.76
CA PRO A 131 -20.85 3.68 36.17
C PRO A 131 -19.54 3.35 36.88
N GLU A 132 -19.33 3.88 38.09
CA GLU A 132 -18.07 3.73 38.83
C GLU A 132 -17.70 2.25 39.08
N GLN A 133 -18.71 1.40 39.34
CA GLN A 133 -18.52 -0.03 39.59
C GLN A 133 -18.35 -0.87 38.31
N TRP A 134 -18.41 -0.26 37.13
CA TRP A 134 -18.07 -0.92 35.87
C TRP A 134 -16.57 -0.82 35.63
N LYS A 135 -15.89 -1.96 35.50
CA LYS A 135 -14.43 -2.02 35.32
C LYS A 135 -14.05 -2.82 34.08
N ILE A 136 -12.96 -2.44 33.44
CA ILE A 136 -12.32 -3.24 32.38
C ILE A 136 -11.30 -4.17 33.05
N ARG A 137 -11.51 -5.48 32.91
CA ARG A 137 -10.72 -6.51 33.60
C ARG A 137 -9.77 -7.28 32.70
N SER A 138 -10.03 -7.29 31.40
CA SER A 138 -9.02 -7.77 30.46
C SER A 138 -9.12 -7.07 29.13
N ILE A 139 -7.98 -6.91 28.48
CA ILE A 139 -7.88 -6.46 27.09
C ILE A 139 -7.05 -7.48 26.34
N THR A 140 -7.60 -8.05 25.27
CA THR A 140 -6.89 -8.96 24.37
C THR A 140 -6.71 -8.28 23.01
N TYR A 141 -5.47 -7.99 22.67
CA TYR A 141 -5.09 -7.48 21.36
C TYR A 141 -4.70 -8.65 20.47
N LEU A 142 -5.31 -8.72 19.28
CA LEU A 142 -5.02 -9.72 18.26
C LEU A 142 -4.38 -9.00 17.07
N SER A 143 -3.07 -9.11 16.88
CA SER A 143 -2.37 -8.44 15.78
C SER A 143 -2.60 -6.90 15.73
N THR A 144 -2.74 -6.24 16.88
CA THR A 144 -2.95 -4.78 16.92
C THR A 144 -1.63 -4.04 16.70
N PRO A 145 -1.59 -3.02 15.82
CA PRO A 145 -0.49 -2.07 15.76
C PRO A 145 -0.60 -1.04 16.90
N PHE A 146 0.49 -0.83 17.63
CA PHE A 146 0.55 0.14 18.73
C PHE A 146 1.35 1.37 18.31
N PHE A 147 0.63 2.45 18.04
CA PHE A 147 1.15 3.75 17.67
C PHE A 147 1.96 4.42 18.77
N ASN A 148 2.97 5.20 18.42
CA ASN A 148 3.77 5.96 19.40
C ASN A 148 3.01 7.17 19.96
N LYS A 149 2.12 7.80 19.18
CA LYS A 149 1.46 9.06 19.57
C LYS A 149 -0.07 8.95 19.63
N LYS A 150 -0.70 8.27 18.66
CA LYS A 150 -2.18 8.17 18.59
C LYS A 150 -2.74 6.94 19.28
N HIS A 151 -4.04 6.96 19.57
CA HIS A 151 -4.79 5.82 20.11
C HIS A 151 -4.15 5.12 21.30
N GLN A 152 -3.57 5.91 22.21
CA GLN A 152 -2.96 5.40 23.43
C GLN A 152 -4.03 4.80 24.34
N LEU A 153 -3.71 3.67 24.98
CA LEU A 153 -4.56 3.05 25.98
C LEU A 153 -4.75 4.00 27.17
N CYS A 154 -5.99 4.22 27.60
CA CYS A 154 -6.28 4.94 28.82
C CYS A 154 -6.55 3.95 29.96
N THR A 155 -5.80 4.06 31.07
CA THR A 155 -5.92 3.12 32.19
C THR A 155 -6.98 3.51 33.22
N GLY A 156 -7.66 4.65 33.05
CA GLY A 156 -8.58 5.20 34.07
C GLY A 156 -9.80 4.34 34.39
N ALA A 157 -10.29 3.57 33.43
CA ALA A 157 -11.42 2.65 33.60
C ALA A 157 -11.00 1.18 33.84
N LEU A 158 -9.69 0.90 33.87
CA LEU A 158 -9.16 -0.44 34.08
C LEU A 158 -9.22 -0.80 35.57
N ALA A 159 -9.52 -2.06 35.86
CA ALA A 159 -9.29 -2.62 37.18
C ALA A 159 -7.79 -2.63 37.50
N PRO A 160 -7.37 -2.46 38.77
CA PRO A 160 -5.95 -2.48 39.14
C PRO A 160 -5.21 -3.77 38.79
N ASP A 161 -5.93 -4.88 38.61
CA ASP A 161 -5.44 -6.21 38.26
C ASP A 161 -5.75 -6.62 36.80
N CYS A 162 -6.16 -5.67 35.96
CA CYS A 162 -6.56 -5.92 34.57
C CYS A 162 -5.44 -6.57 33.75
N LYS A 163 -5.72 -7.77 33.21
CA LYS A 163 -4.76 -8.45 32.33
C LYS A 163 -4.77 -7.89 30.91
N ILE A 164 -3.59 -7.49 30.43
CA ILE A 164 -3.39 -7.04 29.06
C ILE A 164 -2.70 -8.17 28.30
N ILE A 165 -3.40 -8.75 27.33
CA ILE A 165 -2.98 -9.93 26.59
C ILE A 165 -2.69 -9.49 25.15
N ASN A 166 -1.43 -9.49 24.76
CA ASN A 166 -1.00 -9.13 23.43
C ASN A 166 -0.63 -10.38 22.63
N VAL A 167 -1.45 -10.71 21.63
CA VAL A 167 -1.27 -11.88 20.76
C VAL A 167 -0.72 -11.39 19.42
N PHE A 168 0.50 -11.76 19.10
CA PHE A 168 1.21 -11.24 17.92
C PHE A 168 1.85 -12.34 17.09
N ASN A 169 1.97 -12.08 15.79
CA ASN A 169 2.73 -12.88 14.85
C ASN A 169 3.89 -12.03 14.34
N HIS A 170 5.12 -12.54 14.47
CA HIS A 170 6.33 -11.83 14.08
C HIS A 170 6.37 -11.50 12.58
N PHE A 171 5.67 -12.28 11.75
CA PHE A 171 5.60 -12.07 10.30
C PHE A 171 4.48 -11.11 9.86
N ASP A 172 3.70 -10.57 10.81
CA ASP A 172 2.61 -9.64 10.52
C ASP A 172 3.13 -8.23 10.22
N LEU A 173 3.24 -7.90 8.92
CA LEU A 173 3.65 -6.58 8.47
C LEU A 173 2.63 -5.48 8.72
N THR A 174 1.40 -5.78 9.16
CA THR A 174 0.43 -4.73 9.50
C THR A 174 0.56 -4.24 10.94
N GLN A 175 1.36 -4.90 11.77
CA GLN A 175 1.70 -4.40 13.11
C GLN A 175 2.88 -3.43 13.10
N ARG A 176 3.46 -3.21 11.92
CA ARG A 176 4.63 -2.38 11.59
C ARG A 176 4.34 -1.65 10.27
N ILE A 177 5.22 -0.80 9.75
CA ILE A 177 5.33 -0.24 8.38
C ILE A 177 4.03 0.14 7.68
N ILE A 178 3.21 -0.85 7.32
CA ILE A 178 1.89 -0.64 6.71
C ILE A 178 0.99 0.19 7.64
N ALA A 179 0.96 -0.12 8.94
CA ALA A 179 0.10 0.60 9.88
C ALA A 179 0.64 1.97 10.30
N ASP A 180 1.93 2.24 10.08
CA ASP A 180 2.54 3.54 10.41
C ASP A 180 1.82 4.68 9.69
N PHE A 181 1.26 4.40 8.52
CA PHE A 181 0.48 5.35 7.73
C PHE A 181 -1.01 5.23 8.06
N SER A 182 -1.58 6.32 8.55
CA SER A 182 -3.01 6.56 8.36
C SER A 182 -3.23 7.08 6.94
N MET A 183 -4.03 6.34 6.16
CA MET A 183 -4.22 6.58 4.73
C MET A 183 -5.68 6.90 4.42
N TYR A 184 -5.91 7.82 3.47
CA TYR A 184 -7.21 7.97 2.82
C TYR A 184 -7.50 6.78 1.87
N ASP A 185 -8.77 6.51 1.59
CA ASP A 185 -9.21 5.30 0.86
C ASP A 185 -8.96 5.39 -0.65
N LEU A 186 -7.69 5.37 -1.07
CA LEU A 186 -7.29 5.38 -2.48
C LEU A 186 -7.90 4.19 -3.26
N VAL A 187 -8.19 3.07 -2.61
CA VAL A 187 -8.81 1.91 -3.27
C VAL A 187 -10.20 2.22 -3.80
N SER A 188 -10.99 3.02 -3.06
CA SER A 188 -12.26 3.53 -3.59
C SER A 188 -12.07 4.35 -4.87
N ALA A 189 -11.00 5.14 -4.97
CA ALA A 189 -10.67 5.86 -6.20
C ALA A 189 -10.21 4.92 -7.31
N ILE A 190 -9.33 3.95 -7.03
CA ILE A 190 -8.85 2.97 -8.01
C ILE A 190 -10.00 2.14 -8.59
N ASN A 191 -10.91 1.65 -7.75
CA ASN A 191 -12.06 0.87 -8.20
C ASN A 191 -12.96 1.70 -9.12
N ARG A 192 -13.21 2.97 -8.76
CA ARG A 192 -13.94 3.90 -9.63
C ARG A 192 -13.24 4.11 -10.96
N VAL A 193 -11.92 4.30 -10.96
CA VAL A 193 -11.16 4.41 -12.20
C VAL A 193 -11.31 3.15 -13.06
N ASN A 194 -11.26 1.96 -12.46
CA ASN A 194 -11.44 0.71 -13.20
C ASN A 194 -12.86 0.55 -13.78
N GLU A 195 -13.88 1.01 -13.04
CA GLU A 195 -15.30 0.95 -13.44
C GLU A 195 -15.64 2.02 -14.49
N ASP A 196 -15.20 3.26 -14.29
CA ASP A 196 -15.56 4.43 -15.09
C ASP A 196 -14.63 4.61 -16.31
N HIS A 197 -13.39 4.12 -16.25
CA HIS A 197 -12.38 4.21 -17.33
C HIS A 197 -11.83 2.84 -17.78
N PRO A 198 -12.68 1.88 -18.19
CA PRO A 198 -12.22 0.56 -18.63
C PRO A 198 -11.31 0.61 -19.86
N ASP A 199 -11.44 1.67 -20.67
CA ASP A 199 -10.60 1.87 -21.86
C ASP A 199 -9.15 2.23 -21.51
N PHE A 200 -8.91 2.86 -20.36
CA PHE A 200 -7.55 3.09 -19.84
C PHE A 200 -6.82 1.76 -19.62
N VAL A 201 -7.42 0.86 -18.83
CA VAL A 201 -6.86 -0.46 -18.51
C VAL A 201 -6.66 -1.29 -19.78
N LYS A 202 -7.66 -1.34 -20.66
CA LYS A 202 -7.55 -2.05 -21.95
C LYS A 202 -6.43 -1.51 -22.82
N THR A 203 -6.20 -0.19 -22.82
CA THR A 203 -5.14 0.42 -23.63
C THR A 203 -3.76 0.09 -23.06
N ILE A 204 -3.58 0.08 -21.74
CA ILE A 204 -2.34 -0.36 -21.10
C ILE A 204 -2.03 -1.83 -21.43
N GLU A 205 -3.03 -2.72 -21.36
CA GLU A 205 -2.83 -4.13 -21.71
C GLU A 205 -2.44 -4.33 -23.18
N LYS A 206 -3.03 -3.55 -24.11
CA LYS A 206 -2.61 -3.55 -25.52
C LYS A 206 -1.14 -3.16 -25.69
N ILE A 207 -0.66 -2.16 -24.94
CA ILE A 207 0.75 -1.75 -24.98
C ILE A 207 1.64 -2.91 -24.51
N LYS A 208 1.31 -3.56 -23.39
CA LYS A 208 2.09 -4.69 -22.84
C LYS A 208 2.18 -5.89 -23.80
N GLN A 209 1.12 -6.14 -24.56
CA GLN A 209 1.04 -7.26 -25.50
C GLN A 209 1.69 -6.97 -26.86
N THR A 210 2.08 -5.72 -27.13
CA THR A 210 2.67 -5.36 -28.43
C THR A 210 4.13 -5.83 -28.49
N PRO A 211 4.52 -6.65 -29.50
CA PRO A 211 5.84 -7.29 -29.56
C PRO A 211 6.94 -6.35 -30.08
N PHE A 212 7.16 -5.21 -29.41
CA PHE A 212 8.08 -4.15 -29.86
C PHE A 212 9.53 -4.59 -30.10
N GLN A 213 9.93 -5.76 -29.61
CA GLN A 213 11.29 -6.27 -29.79
C GLN A 213 11.61 -6.48 -31.28
N ASP A 214 10.67 -7.00 -32.06
CA ASP A 214 10.86 -7.26 -33.48
C ASP A 214 11.10 -5.96 -34.27
N GLU A 215 10.39 -4.87 -33.91
CA GLU A 215 10.60 -3.54 -34.49
C GLU A 215 11.94 -2.91 -34.08
N ILE A 216 12.34 -3.09 -32.82
CA ILE A 216 13.65 -2.63 -32.32
C ILE A 216 14.77 -3.35 -33.06
N ASP A 217 14.65 -4.66 -33.29
CA ASP A 217 15.66 -5.46 -33.98
C ASP A 217 15.82 -4.99 -35.44
N LYS A 218 14.70 -4.71 -36.14
CA LYS A 218 14.72 -4.13 -37.50
C LYS A 218 15.42 -2.77 -37.53
N LEU A 219 15.11 -1.88 -36.59
CA LEU A 219 15.79 -0.58 -36.47
C LEU A 219 17.29 -0.75 -36.21
N THR A 220 17.66 -1.67 -35.33
CA THR A 220 19.04 -1.95 -34.96
C THR A 220 19.84 -2.47 -36.15
N SER A 221 19.24 -3.34 -36.97
CA SER A 221 19.89 -3.92 -38.15
C SER A 221 20.40 -2.89 -39.18
N VAL A 222 19.74 -1.72 -39.27
CA VAL A 222 20.18 -0.60 -40.13
C VAL A 222 21.54 -0.03 -39.66
N PHE A 223 21.88 -0.24 -38.40
CA PHE A 223 23.09 0.26 -37.74
C PHE A 223 24.13 -0.83 -37.42
N ASP A 224 23.89 -2.10 -37.72
CA ASP A 224 24.82 -3.20 -37.38
C ASP A 224 26.22 -3.04 -37.99
N ASN A 225 26.30 -2.44 -39.18
CA ASN A 225 27.56 -2.11 -39.85
C ASN A 225 27.81 -0.59 -39.87
N PHE A 226 27.57 0.06 -38.73
CA PHE A 226 27.71 1.50 -38.58
C PHE A 226 29.05 2.01 -39.10
N ASN A 227 29.00 2.88 -40.11
CA ASN A 227 30.16 3.56 -40.68
C ASN A 227 30.01 5.08 -40.46
N PRO A 228 30.82 5.67 -39.56
CA PRO A 228 30.78 7.11 -39.27
C PRO A 228 30.94 7.98 -40.52
N PHE A 229 31.77 7.58 -41.49
CA PHE A 229 31.96 8.33 -42.74
C PHE A 229 30.72 8.27 -43.64
N LYS A 230 30.06 7.11 -43.78
CA LYS A 230 28.78 7.02 -44.51
C LYS A 230 27.71 7.88 -43.85
N LEU A 231 27.76 8.02 -42.52
CA LEU A 231 26.79 8.79 -41.76
C LEU A 231 26.93 10.30 -42.02
N VAL A 232 28.17 10.79 -42.11
CA VAL A 232 28.49 12.20 -42.41
C VAL A 232 28.25 12.53 -43.88
N PHE A 233 28.72 11.69 -44.81
CA PHE A 233 28.75 12.02 -46.24
C PHE A 233 27.61 11.41 -47.06
N LYS A 234 26.93 10.38 -46.56
CA LYS A 234 25.82 9.67 -47.24
C LYS A 234 24.70 9.30 -46.26
N PRO A 235 24.06 10.26 -45.57
CA PRO A 235 23.04 9.98 -44.55
C PRO A 235 21.83 9.19 -45.09
N ALA A 236 21.56 9.27 -46.40
CA ALA A 236 20.54 8.46 -47.08
C ALA A 236 20.85 6.95 -47.10
N ALA A 237 22.06 6.53 -46.75
CA ALA A 237 22.43 5.12 -46.63
C ALA A 237 21.81 4.44 -45.40
N TYR A 238 21.35 5.22 -44.41
CA TYR A 238 20.69 4.72 -43.20
C TYR A 238 19.18 4.85 -43.34
N LYS A 239 18.60 3.95 -44.12
CA LYS A 239 17.17 3.87 -44.39
C LYS A 239 16.69 2.43 -44.23
N LEU A 240 15.43 2.27 -43.84
CA LEU A 240 14.77 0.98 -43.89
C LEU A 240 14.43 0.61 -45.34
N SER A 241 14.23 -0.69 -45.60
CA SER A 241 13.55 -1.13 -46.82
C SER A 241 12.14 -0.53 -46.86
N GLU A 242 11.50 -0.47 -48.02
CA GLU A 242 10.15 0.09 -48.12
C GLU A 242 9.13 -0.70 -47.27
N SER A 243 9.22 -2.03 -47.30
CA SER A 243 8.37 -2.91 -46.48
C SER A 243 8.63 -2.76 -44.99
N ASP A 244 9.90 -2.72 -44.56
CA ASP A 244 10.25 -2.57 -43.16
C ASP A 244 9.92 -1.16 -42.66
N GLY A 245 10.17 -0.15 -43.49
CA GLY A 245 9.86 1.26 -43.23
C GLY A 245 8.37 1.46 -42.99
N LYS A 246 7.53 0.96 -43.91
CA LYS A 246 6.08 1.00 -43.76
C LYS A 246 5.62 0.30 -42.49
N ASN A 247 6.17 -0.88 -42.19
CA ASN A 247 5.80 -1.63 -40.99
C ASN A 247 6.21 -0.89 -39.70
N VAL A 248 7.49 -0.51 -39.57
CA VAL A 248 8.04 0.15 -38.39
C VAL A 248 7.35 1.49 -38.12
N TYR A 249 7.12 2.31 -39.15
CA TYR A 249 6.45 3.61 -38.98
C TYR A 249 5.00 3.42 -38.58
N THR A 250 4.27 2.49 -39.22
CA THR A 250 2.88 2.16 -38.84
C THR A 250 2.79 1.70 -37.39
N LYS A 251 3.69 0.80 -36.96
CA LYS A 251 3.75 0.32 -35.57
C LYS A 251 4.12 1.43 -34.58
N THR A 252 5.02 2.32 -34.98
CA THR A 252 5.40 3.50 -34.17
C THR A 252 4.21 4.44 -33.99
N LEU A 253 3.49 4.77 -35.06
CA LEU A 253 2.28 5.59 -35.00
C LEU A 253 1.19 4.93 -34.16
N GLN A 254 1.01 3.61 -34.28
CA GLN A 254 0.08 2.85 -33.42
C GLN A 254 0.48 2.96 -31.94
N LEU A 255 1.75 2.82 -31.59
CA LEU A 255 2.22 3.00 -30.22
C LEU A 255 1.99 4.43 -29.72
N LEU A 256 2.38 5.43 -30.51
CA LEU A 256 2.20 6.84 -30.13
C LEU A 256 0.72 7.18 -29.92
N GLU A 257 -0.17 6.62 -30.74
CA GLU A 257 -1.61 6.75 -30.56
C GLU A 257 -2.11 6.05 -29.27
N LEU A 258 -1.61 4.85 -28.95
CA LEU A 258 -1.93 4.18 -27.69
C LEU A 258 -1.44 5.00 -26.48
N VAL A 259 -0.21 5.52 -26.53
CA VAL A 259 0.35 6.40 -25.48
C VAL A 259 -0.47 7.67 -25.35
N ARG A 260 -0.84 8.31 -26.46
CA ARG A 260 -1.71 9.50 -26.47
C ARG A 260 -3.05 9.20 -25.79
N ARG A 261 -3.69 8.06 -26.09
CA ARG A 261 -4.92 7.62 -25.43
C ARG A 261 -4.74 7.43 -23.93
N VAL A 262 -3.66 6.78 -23.50
CA VAL A 262 -3.34 6.61 -22.07
C VAL A 262 -3.20 7.96 -21.37
N LEU A 263 -2.49 8.92 -21.98
CA LEU A 263 -2.32 10.26 -21.42
C LEU A 263 -3.64 11.05 -21.37
N CYS A 264 -4.49 10.95 -22.39
CA CYS A 264 -5.82 11.56 -22.40
C CYS A 264 -6.73 10.97 -21.31
N GLU A 265 -6.76 9.65 -21.18
CA GLU A 265 -7.53 8.99 -20.13
C GLU A 265 -6.99 9.31 -18.73
N ALA A 266 -5.67 9.33 -18.54
CA ALA A 266 -5.07 9.78 -17.29
C ALA A 266 -5.49 11.20 -16.92
N LYS A 267 -5.60 12.10 -17.90
CA LYS A 267 -6.10 13.46 -17.68
C LYS A 267 -7.56 13.47 -17.24
N ASN A 268 -8.42 12.69 -17.90
CA ASN A 268 -9.84 12.57 -17.53
C ASN A 268 -10.01 12.03 -16.10
N ILE A 269 -9.21 11.02 -15.73
CA ILE A 269 -9.16 10.46 -14.38
C ILE A 269 -8.75 11.54 -13.38
N VAL A 270 -7.71 12.32 -13.68
CA VAL A 270 -7.24 13.41 -12.81
C VAL A 270 -8.33 14.45 -12.57
N GLU A 271 -9.04 14.86 -13.63
CA GLU A 271 -10.18 15.78 -13.51
C GLU A 271 -11.29 15.19 -12.64
N GLN A 272 -11.71 13.95 -12.92
CA GLN A 272 -12.76 13.29 -12.16
C GLN A 272 -12.39 13.18 -10.67
N LEU A 273 -11.23 12.60 -10.36
CA LEU A 273 -10.76 12.39 -8.98
C LEU A 273 -10.55 13.71 -8.22
N SER A 274 -10.26 14.81 -8.92
CA SER A 274 -10.13 16.13 -8.29
C SER A 274 -11.46 16.72 -7.81
N THR A 275 -12.58 16.25 -8.34
CA THR A 275 -13.92 16.71 -7.93
C THR A 275 -14.55 15.82 -6.86
N LEU A 276 -13.99 14.62 -6.66
CA LEU A 276 -14.54 13.62 -5.76
C LEU A 276 -14.01 13.82 -4.34
N GLN A 277 -14.95 14.06 -3.43
CA GLN A 277 -14.68 14.05 -2.00
C GLN A 277 -14.77 12.65 -1.43
N TYR A 278 -13.68 12.21 -0.82
CA TYR A 278 -13.66 11.13 0.14
C TYR A 278 -14.15 11.63 1.51
N TYR A 279 -14.86 10.75 2.20
CA TYR A 279 -15.22 10.93 3.59
C TYR A 279 -14.68 9.73 4.37
N SER A 280 -13.89 10.02 5.39
CA SER A 280 -13.26 9.01 6.25
C SER A 280 -14.28 8.03 6.84
N SER A 281 -15.46 8.52 7.22
CA SER A 281 -16.45 7.76 7.97
C SER A 281 -17.76 7.49 7.21
N ASN A 282 -18.49 6.42 7.59
CA ASN A 282 -19.84 6.17 7.08
C ASN A 282 -20.78 7.34 7.46
N LYS A 283 -21.84 7.58 6.69
CA LYS A 283 -22.86 8.61 6.94
C LYS A 283 -23.41 8.57 8.39
N ASP A 284 -23.60 7.38 8.96
CA ASP A 284 -24.09 7.22 10.34
C ASP A 284 -23.10 7.72 11.40
N VAL A 285 -21.80 7.69 11.08
CA VAL A 285 -20.71 8.18 11.93
C VAL A 285 -20.51 9.68 11.72
N ARG A 286 -20.58 10.14 10.46
CA ARG A 286 -20.50 11.57 10.10
C ARG A 286 -21.56 12.41 10.79
N ARG A 287 -22.78 11.90 10.91
CA ARG A 287 -23.86 12.59 11.66
C ARG A 287 -23.50 12.85 13.12
N ARG A 288 -22.54 12.12 13.68
CA ARG A 288 -22.08 12.20 15.06
C ARG A 288 -20.79 13.01 15.22
N ASP A 289 -20.13 13.34 14.11
CA ASP A 289 -19.00 14.25 14.09
C ASP A 289 -19.52 15.68 13.85
N ASN A 290 -19.45 16.54 14.87
CA ASN A 290 -19.77 17.96 14.72
C ASN A 290 -18.68 18.73 13.92
N SER A 291 -17.62 18.05 13.45
CA SER A 291 -16.63 18.65 12.58
C SER A 291 -17.13 18.64 11.12
N GLU A 292 -17.56 19.79 10.62
CA GLU A 292 -17.86 20.03 9.20
C GLU A 292 -16.62 19.86 8.26
N LYS A 293 -15.50 19.29 8.73
CA LYS A 293 -14.15 19.59 8.21
C LYS A 293 -13.30 18.42 7.69
N SER A 294 -13.76 17.17 7.71
CA SER A 294 -12.92 16.04 7.31
C SER A 294 -13.23 15.46 5.92
N SER A 295 -13.64 16.29 4.96
CA SER A 295 -13.65 15.87 3.55
C SER A 295 -12.27 16.05 2.92
N HIS A 296 -11.85 15.06 2.14
CA HIS A 296 -10.56 15.05 1.46
C HIS A 296 -10.78 14.77 -0.02
N TYR A 297 -10.12 15.51 -0.91
CA TYR A 297 -10.18 15.23 -2.34
C TYR A 297 -9.10 14.23 -2.72
N PHE A 298 -9.44 13.19 -3.49
CA PHE A 298 -8.46 12.20 -3.94
C PHE A 298 -7.28 12.84 -4.68
N ILE A 299 -7.53 13.93 -5.40
CA ILE A 299 -6.49 14.80 -5.97
C ILE A 299 -6.82 16.24 -5.58
N SER A 300 -5.89 16.93 -4.94
CA SER A 300 -6.06 18.36 -4.62
C SER A 300 -6.03 19.22 -5.90
N ASN A 301 -6.64 20.40 -5.85
CA ASN A 301 -6.66 21.33 -7.01
C ASN A 301 -5.25 21.71 -7.48
N ASP A 302 -4.29 21.89 -6.57
CA ASP A 302 -2.89 22.19 -6.90
C ASP A 302 -2.23 21.00 -7.62
N LEU A 303 -2.41 19.79 -7.08
CA LEU A 303 -1.89 18.57 -7.69
C LEU A 303 -2.50 18.33 -9.08
N ARG A 304 -3.82 18.51 -9.22
CA ARG A 304 -4.54 18.43 -10.51
C ARG A 304 -3.90 19.36 -11.54
N ASN A 305 -3.68 20.62 -11.19
CA ASN A 305 -3.12 21.61 -12.11
C ASN A 305 -1.70 21.21 -12.56
N LYS A 306 -0.86 20.75 -11.63
CA LYS A 306 0.51 20.27 -11.94
C LYS A 306 0.49 19.03 -12.82
N MET A 307 -0.36 18.05 -12.52
CA MET A 307 -0.53 16.84 -13.32
C MET A 307 -1.00 17.17 -14.73
N ASN A 308 -2.04 18.00 -14.87
CA ASN A 308 -2.55 18.43 -16.17
C ASN A 308 -1.52 19.19 -16.99
N GLN A 309 -0.75 20.08 -16.37
CA GLN A 309 0.32 20.80 -17.07
C GLN A 309 1.35 19.85 -17.67
N MET A 310 1.74 18.81 -16.91
CA MET A 310 2.67 17.78 -17.36
C MET A 310 2.05 16.91 -18.47
N LEU A 311 0.83 16.42 -18.27
CA LEU A 311 0.12 15.59 -19.24
C LEU A 311 -0.09 16.33 -20.56
N ASP A 312 -0.46 17.62 -20.51
CA ASP A 312 -0.63 18.46 -21.70
C ASP A 312 0.70 18.71 -22.42
N ALA A 313 1.81 18.86 -21.68
CA ALA A 313 3.13 18.97 -22.29
C ALA A 313 3.53 17.67 -23.01
N LEU A 314 3.34 16.52 -22.37
CA LEU A 314 3.61 15.21 -22.96
C LEU A 314 2.72 14.94 -24.17
N LEU A 315 1.42 15.27 -24.11
CA LEU A 315 0.50 15.13 -25.24
C LEU A 315 0.96 15.94 -26.45
N ARG A 316 1.36 17.21 -26.24
CA ARG A 316 1.91 18.05 -27.33
C ARG A 316 3.19 17.45 -27.92
N ASP A 317 4.06 16.90 -27.08
CA ASP A 317 5.31 16.29 -27.52
C ASP A 317 5.07 14.98 -28.29
N ILE A 318 4.17 14.12 -27.82
CA ILE A 318 3.77 12.90 -28.54
C ILE A 318 3.14 13.25 -29.90
N GLU A 319 2.25 14.24 -29.95
CA GLU A 319 1.62 14.69 -31.19
C GLU A 319 2.64 15.21 -32.22
N ALA A 320 3.64 15.98 -31.75
CA ALA A 320 4.70 16.48 -32.61
C ALA A 320 5.57 15.36 -33.18
N ILE A 321 5.84 14.30 -32.40
CA ILE A 321 6.56 13.10 -32.87
C ILE A 321 5.69 12.37 -33.91
N SER A 322 4.41 12.13 -33.61
CA SER A 322 3.47 11.47 -34.54
C SER A 322 3.41 12.20 -35.87
N THR A 323 3.23 13.52 -35.86
CA THR A 323 3.19 14.36 -37.07
C THR A 323 4.46 14.24 -37.90
N ALA A 324 5.64 14.18 -37.26
CA ALA A 324 6.91 14.04 -37.97
C ALA A 324 7.08 12.67 -38.63
N VAL A 325 6.64 11.59 -37.95
CA VAL A 325 6.66 10.22 -38.48
C VAL A 325 5.66 10.08 -39.64
N ASP A 326 4.44 10.56 -39.46
CA ASP A 326 3.34 10.47 -40.43
C ASP A 326 3.66 11.22 -41.73
N LYS A 327 4.13 12.47 -41.63
CA LYS A 327 4.57 13.28 -42.79
C LYS A 327 5.65 12.60 -43.64
N ARG A 328 6.48 11.75 -43.02
CA ARG A 328 7.52 10.99 -43.71
C ARG A 328 6.97 9.68 -44.28
N GLN A 329 6.06 9.01 -43.56
CA GLN A 329 5.35 7.84 -44.05
C GLN A 329 4.58 8.16 -45.34
N ASP A 330 3.86 9.27 -45.40
CA ASP A 330 3.10 9.73 -46.58
C ASP A 330 3.97 9.93 -47.82
N LYS A 331 5.24 10.26 -47.61
CA LYS A 331 6.24 10.48 -48.66
C LYS A 331 7.09 9.25 -48.96
N ASN A 332 6.82 8.11 -48.29
CA ASN A 332 7.66 6.92 -48.29
C ASN A 332 9.15 7.23 -47.96
N ASP A 333 9.40 8.22 -47.09
CA ASP A 333 10.75 8.65 -46.70
C ASP A 333 11.22 7.96 -45.40
N TYR A 334 11.72 6.74 -45.55
CA TYR A 334 12.17 5.89 -44.44
C TYR A 334 13.64 6.11 -44.04
N LYS A 335 14.18 7.31 -44.26
CA LYS A 335 15.52 7.70 -43.79
C LYS A 335 15.47 7.99 -42.30
N LEU A 336 16.26 7.26 -41.51
CA LEU A 336 16.21 7.33 -40.06
C LEU A 336 16.90 8.58 -39.51
N ILE A 337 18.06 8.96 -40.05
CA ILE A 337 18.83 10.10 -39.53
C ILE A 337 18.06 11.43 -39.63
N PRO A 338 17.42 11.77 -40.76
CA PRO A 338 16.59 12.97 -40.84
C PRO A 338 15.37 12.91 -39.93
N LEU A 339 14.66 11.77 -39.84
CA LEU A 339 13.53 11.61 -38.92
C LEU A 339 13.95 11.89 -37.48
N ILE A 340 15.02 11.22 -37.03
CA ILE A 340 15.53 11.37 -35.68
C ILE A 340 15.90 12.82 -35.41
N SER A 341 16.60 13.48 -36.35
CA SER A 341 16.94 14.90 -36.22
C SER A 341 15.71 15.80 -36.06
N ASP A 342 14.61 15.50 -36.75
CA ASP A 342 13.35 16.26 -36.65
C ASP A 342 12.72 16.11 -35.26
N ILE A 343 12.77 14.90 -34.68
CA ILE A 343 12.11 14.59 -33.40
C ILE A 343 13.02 14.78 -32.17
N CYS A 344 14.34 14.88 -32.33
CA CYS A 344 15.30 15.00 -31.23
C CYS A 344 14.96 16.09 -30.20
N PRO A 345 14.58 17.33 -30.60
CA PRO A 345 14.22 18.37 -29.63
C PRO A 345 13.01 17.98 -28.77
N VAL A 346 12.06 17.27 -29.37
CA VAL A 346 10.84 16.80 -28.69
C VAL A 346 11.14 15.61 -27.79
N LEU A 347 11.89 14.62 -28.28
CA LEU A 347 12.36 13.48 -27.48
C LEU A 347 13.15 13.92 -26.25
N ASN A 348 13.97 14.96 -26.39
CA ASN A 348 14.71 15.54 -25.26
C ASN A 348 13.78 16.08 -24.17
N ARG A 349 12.68 16.74 -24.52
CA ARG A 349 11.67 17.21 -23.54
C ARG A 349 10.92 16.06 -22.90
N VAL A 350 10.59 15.02 -23.67
CA VAL A 350 10.02 13.78 -23.12
C VAL A 350 10.99 13.17 -22.11
N ILE A 351 12.28 13.04 -22.44
CA ILE A 351 13.30 12.55 -21.51
C ILE A 351 13.36 13.43 -20.25
N ASP A 352 13.30 14.76 -20.40
CA ASP A 352 13.33 15.70 -19.27
C ASP A 352 12.20 15.46 -18.27
N ALA A 353 10.99 15.14 -18.73
CA ALA A 353 9.86 14.81 -17.86
C ALA A 353 10.14 13.62 -16.93
N PHE A 354 11.02 12.69 -17.33
CA PHE A 354 11.39 11.52 -16.53
C PHE A 354 12.69 11.69 -15.75
N THR A 355 13.45 12.77 -15.94
CA THR A 355 14.72 12.98 -15.24
C THR A 355 14.56 12.96 -13.72
N ILE A 356 15.61 12.51 -13.04
CA ILE A 356 15.66 12.42 -11.58
C ILE A 356 17.04 12.84 -11.06
N ASP A 357 17.04 13.65 -10.00
CA ASP A 357 18.20 13.95 -9.17
C ASP A 357 18.40 12.83 -8.13
N LEU A 358 19.52 12.13 -8.21
CA LEU A 358 19.81 10.99 -7.34
C LEU A 358 20.04 11.36 -5.87
N LYS A 359 20.35 12.61 -5.55
CA LYS A 359 20.57 13.06 -4.16
C LYS A 359 19.24 13.35 -3.48
N THR A 360 18.35 14.05 -4.15
CA THR A 360 17.06 14.45 -3.57
C THR A 360 15.92 13.48 -3.93
N ALA A 361 16.16 12.58 -4.88
CA ALA A 361 15.14 11.74 -5.52
C ALA A 361 13.99 12.55 -6.15
N GLN A 362 14.27 13.78 -6.57
CA GLN A 362 13.31 14.70 -7.20
C GLN A 362 13.41 14.68 -8.72
N GLY A 363 12.28 14.86 -9.39
CA GLY A 363 12.17 14.81 -10.83
C GLY A 363 10.74 15.05 -11.30
N PRO A 364 10.49 15.57 -12.51
CA PRO A 364 9.18 16.14 -12.82
C PRO A 364 8.01 15.14 -12.70
N ILE A 365 8.16 13.91 -13.20
CA ILE A 365 7.14 12.87 -13.03
C ILE A 365 7.15 12.25 -11.62
N ILE A 366 8.33 12.13 -11.00
CA ILE A 366 8.50 11.51 -9.68
C ILE A 366 7.91 12.40 -8.58
N ASP A 367 8.05 13.72 -8.71
CA ASP A 367 7.46 14.70 -7.82
C ASP A 367 5.92 14.61 -7.87
N LEU A 368 5.32 14.35 -9.03
CA LEU A 368 3.88 14.13 -9.15
C LEU A 368 3.44 12.82 -8.47
N PHE A 369 4.20 11.73 -8.65
CA PHE A 369 3.92 10.47 -7.96
C PHE A 369 4.03 10.63 -6.44
N CYS A 370 5.07 11.31 -5.95
CA CYS A 370 5.27 11.54 -4.53
C CYS A 370 4.18 12.46 -3.97
N ALA A 371 3.84 13.54 -4.66
CA ALA A 371 2.75 14.43 -4.26
C ALA A 371 1.39 13.71 -4.23
N LEU A 372 1.15 12.74 -5.14
CA LEU A 372 -0.05 11.90 -5.09
C LEU A 372 -0.05 11.01 -3.84
N LEU A 373 1.07 10.36 -3.52
CA LEU A 373 1.21 9.53 -2.31
C LEU A 373 1.04 10.37 -1.04
N GLU A 374 1.73 11.51 -0.95
CA GLU A 374 1.63 12.46 0.17
C GLU A 374 0.19 12.97 0.33
N ASN A 375 -0.52 13.23 -0.77
CA ASN A 375 -1.93 13.61 -0.71
C ASN A 375 -2.79 12.50 -0.07
N GLN A 376 -2.38 11.23 -0.14
CA GLN A 376 -3.12 10.12 0.48
C GLN A 376 -2.70 9.81 1.92
N ILE A 377 -1.57 10.34 2.40
CA ILE A 377 -1.09 10.13 3.76
C ILE A 377 -1.77 11.17 4.67
N GLU A 378 -2.68 10.71 5.53
CA GLU A 378 -3.29 11.55 6.57
C GLU A 378 -2.28 11.85 7.69
N GLU A 379 -1.57 10.83 8.15
CA GLU A 379 -0.59 10.95 9.24
C GLU A 379 0.38 9.77 9.23
N PHE A 380 1.63 10.04 9.63
CA PHE A 380 2.65 9.02 9.87
C PHE A 380 2.98 8.95 11.37
N ASP A 381 2.87 7.77 11.96
CA ASP A 381 3.18 7.50 13.36
C ASP A 381 3.68 6.07 13.50
N ILE A 382 4.97 5.90 13.81
CA ILE A 382 5.61 4.59 13.88
C ILE A 382 4.84 3.69 14.86
N THR A 383 4.62 2.45 14.44
CA THR A 383 3.93 1.42 15.21
C THR A 383 4.89 0.39 15.79
N SER A 384 4.44 -0.27 16.85
CA SER A 384 5.11 -1.43 17.43
C SER A 384 4.13 -2.60 17.59
N ALA A 385 4.68 -3.81 17.68
CA ALA A 385 3.89 -5.02 17.89
C ALA A 385 3.52 -5.27 19.37
N THR A 386 3.90 -4.37 20.29
CA THR A 386 3.63 -4.50 21.73
C THR A 386 3.09 -3.20 22.34
N PRO A 387 2.08 -3.25 23.22
CA PRO A 387 1.57 -2.05 23.86
C PRO A 387 2.50 -1.51 24.95
N GLN A 388 3.59 -2.22 25.29
CA GLN A 388 4.44 -1.90 26.44
C GLN A 388 4.83 -0.41 26.55
N PRO A 389 5.22 0.31 25.49
CA PRO A 389 5.55 1.74 25.57
C PRO A 389 4.37 2.63 25.98
N GLN A 390 3.13 2.19 25.73
CA GLN A 390 1.89 2.91 26.08
C GLN A 390 1.45 2.66 27.53
N LEU A 391 2.05 1.68 28.22
CA LEU A 391 1.59 1.23 29.54
C LEU A 391 2.39 1.87 30.67
N PRO A 392 1.72 2.36 31.73
CA PRO A 392 2.41 2.72 32.96
C PRO A 392 2.98 1.48 33.65
N GLN A 393 3.99 1.67 34.50
CA GLN A 393 4.76 0.59 35.13
C GLN A 393 3.89 -0.43 35.88
N SER A 394 2.78 0.01 36.51
CA SER A 394 1.84 -0.88 37.21
C SER A 394 1.24 -1.95 36.28
N PHE A 395 0.86 -1.55 35.07
CA PHE A 395 0.23 -2.44 34.09
C PHE A 395 1.24 -3.20 33.23
N GLN A 396 2.50 -2.77 33.16
CA GLN A 396 3.55 -3.55 32.47
C GLN A 396 3.74 -4.94 33.10
N SER A 397 3.56 -5.06 34.42
CA SER A 397 3.58 -6.37 35.11
C SER A 397 2.39 -7.28 34.78
N GLN A 398 1.34 -6.71 34.18
CA GLN A 398 0.10 -7.39 33.79
C GLN A 398 0.01 -7.57 32.26
N LEU A 399 1.07 -7.22 31.53
CA LEU A 399 1.20 -7.44 30.10
C LEU A 399 1.73 -8.84 29.83
N PHE A 400 0.96 -9.63 29.09
CA PHE A 400 1.31 -10.97 28.62
C PHE A 400 1.47 -10.93 27.10
N ASN A 401 2.70 -11.09 26.61
CA ASN A 401 2.98 -11.19 25.19
C ASN A 401 2.97 -12.67 24.77
N ILE A 402 2.01 -13.04 23.92
CA ILE A 402 1.83 -14.40 23.40
C ILE A 402 2.24 -14.39 21.93
N ASN A 403 3.38 -15.02 21.66
CA ASN A 403 3.90 -15.19 20.32
C ASN A 403 3.29 -16.45 19.68
N ILE A 404 2.65 -16.29 18.53
CA ILE A 404 2.00 -17.38 17.77
C ILE A 404 2.62 -17.56 16.38
N SER A 405 3.86 -17.10 16.19
CA SER A 405 4.54 -17.14 14.88
C SER A 405 4.77 -18.56 14.37
N ASP A 406 4.84 -19.54 15.27
CA ASP A 406 4.94 -20.98 14.97
C ASP A 406 3.71 -21.52 14.21
N GLN A 407 2.58 -20.80 14.28
CA GLN A 407 1.36 -21.11 13.54
C GLN A 407 1.37 -20.55 12.10
N ASP A 408 2.37 -19.74 11.74
CA ASP A 408 2.54 -19.20 10.40
C ASP A 408 3.27 -20.18 9.48
N PRO A 409 2.72 -20.51 8.29
CA PRO A 409 3.42 -21.33 7.31
C PRO A 409 4.83 -20.83 6.96
N TYR A 410 5.07 -19.51 7.03
CA TYR A 410 6.39 -18.93 6.80
C TYR A 410 7.42 -19.36 7.85
N CYS A 411 7.01 -19.68 9.08
CA CYS A 411 7.93 -20.13 10.12
C CYS A 411 8.70 -21.40 9.72
N LEU A 412 8.06 -22.28 8.95
CA LEU A 412 8.62 -23.56 8.51
C LEU A 412 9.23 -23.50 7.10
N GLN A 413 8.70 -22.64 6.23
CA GLN A 413 9.01 -22.65 4.79
C GLN A 413 9.84 -21.44 4.35
N GLY A 414 9.89 -20.38 5.16
CA GLY A 414 10.54 -19.13 4.85
C GLY A 414 12.00 -19.05 5.28
N ASP A 415 12.69 -18.02 4.81
CA ASP A 415 14.02 -17.65 5.29
C ASP A 415 13.87 -16.63 6.43
N LEU A 416 13.96 -17.11 7.66
CA LEU A 416 13.77 -16.28 8.86
C LEU A 416 14.85 -15.19 8.95
N LYS A 417 16.10 -15.52 8.64
CA LYS A 417 17.20 -14.56 8.75
C LYS A 417 17.03 -13.43 7.74
N LYS A 418 16.69 -13.76 6.49
CA LYS A 418 16.45 -12.73 5.49
C LYS A 418 15.21 -11.89 5.78
N PHE A 419 14.19 -12.46 6.42
CA PHE A 419 13.05 -11.70 6.92
C PHE A 419 13.47 -10.69 8.00
N GLU A 420 14.27 -11.09 8.99
CA GLU A 420 14.80 -10.16 10.00
C GLU A 420 15.62 -9.02 9.38
N ASP A 421 16.50 -9.36 8.43
CA ASP A 421 17.32 -8.37 7.73
C ASP A 421 16.45 -7.41 6.87
N PHE A 422 15.32 -7.88 6.35
CA PHE A 422 14.33 -7.08 5.63
C PHE A 422 13.62 -6.12 6.59
N ILE A 423 13.09 -6.63 7.70
CA ILE A 423 12.44 -5.82 8.74
C ILE A 423 13.37 -4.73 9.28
N LYS A 424 14.61 -5.08 9.63
CA LYS A 424 15.58 -4.12 10.14
C LYS A 424 15.85 -2.97 9.16
N GLN A 425 15.88 -3.24 7.86
CA GLN A 425 16.08 -2.20 6.85
C GLN A 425 14.85 -1.30 6.68
N LEU A 426 13.66 -1.84 6.88
CA LEU A 426 12.42 -1.05 6.87
C LEU A 426 12.34 -0.17 8.11
N GLU A 427 12.67 -0.69 9.30
CA GLU A 427 12.75 0.07 10.54
C GLU A 427 13.70 1.27 10.42
N VAL A 428 14.86 1.09 9.78
CA VAL A 428 15.76 2.22 9.49
C VAL A 428 15.09 3.26 8.60
N ALA A 429 14.37 2.83 7.55
CA ALA A 429 13.70 3.74 6.63
C ALA A 429 12.52 4.49 7.28
N GLU A 430 11.74 3.84 8.15
CA GLU A 430 10.69 4.46 8.97
C GLU A 430 11.27 5.55 9.86
N ASN A 431 12.35 5.23 10.59
CA ASN A 431 13.03 6.18 11.47
C ASN A 431 13.63 7.37 10.70
N ASP A 432 14.21 7.14 9.52
CA ASP A 432 14.73 8.20 8.66
C ASP A 432 13.60 9.13 8.19
N TYR A 433 12.43 8.58 7.84
CA TYR A 433 11.26 9.35 7.44
C TYR A 433 10.60 10.10 8.62
N GLU A 434 10.53 9.50 9.82
CA GLU A 434 10.03 10.17 11.02
C GLU A 434 10.90 11.38 11.38
N ARG A 435 12.22 11.19 11.33
CA ARG A 435 13.18 12.25 11.63
C ARG A 435 13.16 13.35 10.58
N CYS A 436 12.99 12.98 9.31
CA CYS A 436 12.99 13.93 8.21
C CYS A 436 12.09 13.43 7.06
N SER A 437 10.86 13.95 7.00
CA SER A 437 9.85 13.56 6.02
C SER A 437 10.13 14.16 4.63
N THR A 438 11.22 13.72 4.00
CA THR A 438 11.59 14.11 2.63
C THR A 438 11.07 13.11 1.61
N GLN A 439 10.89 13.57 0.36
CA GLN A 439 10.57 12.73 -0.79
C GLN A 439 11.54 11.55 -0.95
N ARG A 440 12.84 11.77 -0.73
CA ARG A 440 13.84 10.70 -0.75
C ARG A 440 13.52 9.61 0.27
N ASN A 441 13.22 9.99 1.50
CA ASN A 441 12.95 9.03 2.57
C ASN A 441 11.63 8.29 2.33
N LEU A 442 10.61 8.98 1.81
CA LEU A 442 9.34 8.35 1.39
C LEU A 442 9.55 7.32 0.28
N LEU A 443 10.29 7.68 -0.78
CA LEU A 443 10.61 6.77 -1.88
C LEU A 443 11.48 5.60 -1.43
N SER A 444 12.47 5.87 -0.58
CA SER A 444 13.36 4.87 0.01
C SER A 444 12.54 3.79 0.74
N MET A 445 11.61 4.20 1.59
CA MET A 445 10.72 3.30 2.31
C MET A 445 9.78 2.52 1.37
N GLY A 446 9.12 3.21 0.41
CA GLY A 446 8.23 2.57 -0.54
C GLY A 446 8.93 1.54 -1.44
N ILE A 447 10.11 1.87 -1.96
CA ILE A 447 10.91 0.95 -2.79
C ILE A 447 11.45 -0.21 -1.96
N LYS A 448 11.88 0.02 -0.71
CA LYS A 448 12.31 -1.06 0.19
C LYS A 448 11.17 -2.05 0.45
N LEU A 449 9.96 -1.55 0.74
CA LEU A 449 8.77 -2.38 0.95
C LEU A 449 8.42 -3.21 -0.30
N LEU A 450 8.55 -2.60 -1.49
CA LEU A 450 8.25 -3.26 -2.78
C LEU A 450 9.41 -4.11 -3.31
N ALA A 451 10.62 -4.03 -2.75
CA ALA A 451 11.80 -4.75 -3.24
C ALA A 451 11.60 -6.26 -3.41
N PRO A 452 10.86 -6.96 -2.53
CA PRO A 452 10.54 -8.38 -2.71
C PRO A 452 9.55 -8.70 -3.83
N GLN A 453 8.88 -7.70 -4.42
CA GLN A 453 7.77 -7.93 -5.37
C GLN A 453 8.28 -8.18 -6.80
N ILE A 454 7.63 -9.12 -7.50
CA ILE A 454 8.01 -9.55 -8.85
C ILE A 454 7.90 -8.42 -9.88
N GLU A 455 6.96 -7.51 -9.67
CA GLU A 455 6.71 -6.35 -10.52
C GLU A 455 7.93 -5.42 -10.53
N LEU A 456 8.49 -5.13 -9.35
CA LEU A 456 9.67 -4.28 -9.24
C LEU A 456 10.92 -4.96 -9.84
N GLN A 457 11.05 -6.28 -9.67
CA GLN A 457 12.13 -7.05 -10.31
C GLN A 457 12.00 -7.04 -11.84
N THR A 458 10.78 -7.12 -12.35
CA THR A 458 10.50 -7.01 -13.80
C THR A 458 10.90 -5.63 -14.33
N ILE A 459 10.56 -4.56 -13.63
CA ILE A 459 10.97 -3.20 -13.98
C ILE A 459 12.50 -3.09 -14.03
N ARG A 460 13.21 -3.62 -13.02
CA ARG A 460 14.68 -3.63 -13.00
C ARG A 460 15.27 -4.43 -14.16
N ALA A 461 14.68 -5.57 -14.52
CA ALA A 461 15.14 -6.37 -15.64
C ALA A 461 14.99 -5.62 -16.97
N ILE A 462 13.85 -4.94 -17.19
CA ILE A 462 13.61 -4.09 -18.36
C ILE A 462 14.61 -2.94 -18.40
N LEU A 463 14.82 -2.27 -17.27
CA LEU A 463 15.77 -1.18 -17.14
C LEU A 463 17.20 -1.59 -17.51
N LYS A 464 17.66 -2.73 -16.97
CA LYS A 464 18.98 -3.29 -17.26
C LYS A 464 19.13 -3.68 -18.73
N LYS A 465 18.10 -4.26 -19.34
CA LYS A 465 18.10 -4.53 -20.79
C LYS A 465 18.23 -3.24 -21.60
N GLY A 466 17.49 -2.19 -21.25
CA GLY A 466 17.58 -0.87 -21.88
C GLY A 466 18.97 -0.23 -21.74
N ILE A 467 19.59 -0.34 -20.56
CA ILE A 467 20.96 0.13 -20.32
C ILE A 467 21.96 -0.65 -21.18
N GLN A 468 21.87 -1.98 -21.22
CA GLN A 468 22.75 -2.84 -22.02
C GLN A 468 22.65 -2.53 -23.52
N PHE A 469 21.42 -2.30 -24.00
CA PHE A 469 21.17 -1.89 -25.37
C PHE A 469 21.90 -0.60 -25.73
N LEU A 470 21.85 0.42 -24.85
CA LEU A 470 22.54 1.70 -25.08
C LEU A 470 24.05 1.66 -24.81
N ASP A 471 24.50 0.81 -23.88
CA ASP A 471 25.92 0.63 -23.53
C ASP A 471 26.74 0.04 -24.69
N THR A 472 26.13 -0.82 -25.51
CA THR A 472 26.78 -1.51 -26.63
C THR A 472 27.34 -0.52 -27.67
N PRO A 473 26.53 0.41 -28.23
CA PRO A 473 27.00 1.41 -29.19
C PRO A 473 27.67 2.64 -28.54
N LEU A 474 27.24 3.10 -27.36
CA LEU A 474 27.74 4.36 -26.75
C LEU A 474 28.96 4.16 -25.84
N GLY A 475 29.20 2.93 -25.39
CA GLY A 475 30.16 2.60 -24.35
C GLY A 475 29.63 2.80 -22.93
N LYS A 476 30.17 2.01 -21.98
CA LYS A 476 29.69 1.94 -20.59
C LYS A 476 30.02 3.18 -19.74
N ARG A 477 31.14 3.85 -20.01
CA ARG A 477 31.70 4.94 -19.17
C ARG A 477 31.55 6.31 -19.83
N LYS A 478 31.24 7.35 -19.03
CA LYS A 478 31.14 8.76 -19.46
C LYS A 478 32.41 9.29 -20.16
N PHE A 479 33.58 8.74 -19.80
CA PHE A 479 34.89 9.06 -20.37
C PHE A 479 35.56 7.87 -21.09
N GLY A 480 34.80 6.87 -21.54
CA GLY A 480 35.36 5.73 -22.26
C GLY A 480 35.93 6.15 -23.62
N ILE A 481 37.01 5.51 -24.06
CA ILE A 481 37.66 5.76 -25.37
C ILE A 481 36.65 5.66 -26.53
N ARG A 482 35.70 4.71 -26.46
CA ARG A 482 34.58 4.62 -27.42
C ARG A 482 33.69 5.87 -27.43
N ARG A 483 33.32 6.38 -26.25
CA ARG A 483 32.47 7.58 -26.12
C ARG A 483 33.19 8.85 -26.56
N ILE A 484 34.49 8.96 -26.29
CA ILE A 484 35.36 10.06 -26.75
C ILE A 484 35.53 10.01 -28.27
N GLY A 485 35.80 8.82 -28.82
CA GLY A 485 35.88 8.59 -30.27
C GLY A 485 34.58 8.98 -30.96
N VAL A 486 33.43 8.49 -30.50
CA VAL A 486 32.12 8.85 -31.08
C VAL A 486 31.83 10.35 -30.92
N LYS A 487 32.15 10.98 -29.78
CA LYS A 487 32.02 12.44 -29.59
C LYS A 487 32.82 13.24 -30.62
N LEU A 488 34.08 12.86 -30.87
CA LEU A 488 34.95 13.51 -31.85
C LEU A 488 34.38 13.42 -33.27
N PHE A 489 33.84 12.25 -33.65
CA PHE A 489 33.20 12.05 -34.95
C PHE A 489 31.84 12.78 -35.07
N THR A 490 31.10 12.94 -33.97
CA THR A 490 29.81 13.68 -33.98
C THR A 490 29.96 15.19 -34.05
N LEU A 491 31.09 15.77 -33.65
CA LEU A 491 31.37 17.21 -33.78
C LEU A 491 31.44 17.69 -35.24
N LEU A 492 31.63 16.76 -36.18
CA LEU A 492 31.76 17.04 -37.61
C LEU A 492 30.47 16.77 -38.42
N SER A 493 29.34 16.42 -37.79
CA SER A 493 28.16 15.91 -38.50
C SER A 493 26.79 16.32 -37.93
N LYS A 494 25.73 16.20 -38.75
CA LYS A 494 24.31 16.42 -38.38
C LYS A 494 23.75 15.39 -37.38
N ILE A 495 24.57 14.48 -36.84
CA ILE A 495 24.16 13.37 -35.96
C ILE A 495 24.34 13.69 -34.48
N LYS A 496 25.02 14.80 -34.15
CA LYS A 496 25.15 15.30 -32.78
C LYS A 496 23.82 15.25 -31.98
N PRO A 497 22.66 15.67 -32.51
CA PRO A 497 21.40 15.61 -31.77
C PRO A 497 20.98 14.18 -31.37
N LEU A 498 21.12 13.20 -32.27
CA LEU A 498 20.78 11.79 -32.01
C LEU A 498 21.68 11.22 -30.90
N PHE A 499 22.98 11.44 -31.01
CA PHE A 499 23.94 10.95 -30.03
C PHE A 499 23.71 11.57 -28.65
N GLU A 500 23.37 12.87 -28.60
CA GLU A 500 23.02 13.56 -27.36
C GLU A 500 21.75 12.99 -26.73
N VAL A 501 20.69 12.76 -27.51
CA VAL A 501 19.45 12.11 -27.04
C VAL A 501 19.74 10.73 -26.47
N ALA A 502 20.49 9.88 -27.19
CA ALA A 502 20.82 8.53 -26.75
C ALA A 502 21.67 8.54 -25.46
N CYS A 503 22.64 9.47 -25.35
CA CYS A 503 23.42 9.68 -24.13
C CYS A 503 22.55 10.12 -22.94
N ARG A 504 21.57 11.00 -23.18
CA ARG A 504 20.66 11.47 -22.13
C ARG A 504 19.74 10.35 -21.67
N LEU A 505 19.17 9.58 -22.59
CA LEU A 505 18.37 8.40 -22.25
C LEU A 505 19.19 7.36 -21.47
N GLN A 506 20.43 7.06 -21.89
CA GLN A 506 21.31 6.15 -21.15
C GLN A 506 21.57 6.67 -19.72
N THR A 507 21.79 7.97 -19.56
CA THR A 507 22.01 8.59 -18.25
C THR A 507 20.76 8.47 -17.39
N LEU A 508 19.59 8.76 -17.96
CA LEU A 508 18.29 8.61 -17.31
C LEU A 508 18.07 7.19 -16.78
N LEU A 509 18.23 6.17 -17.64
CA LEU A 509 18.03 4.79 -17.24
C LEU A 509 19.01 4.37 -16.14
N LYS A 510 20.28 4.78 -16.23
CA LYS A 510 21.28 4.53 -15.17
C LYS A 510 20.91 5.21 -13.86
N SER A 511 20.37 6.42 -13.88
CA SER A 511 19.88 7.07 -12.66
C SER A 511 18.79 6.24 -11.99
N TYR A 512 17.80 5.74 -12.74
CA TYR A 512 16.79 4.86 -12.15
C TYR A 512 17.38 3.54 -11.62
N ASP A 513 18.36 2.95 -12.31
CA ASP A 513 18.98 1.69 -11.88
C ASP A 513 19.79 1.91 -10.59
N GLU A 514 20.52 3.01 -10.51
CA GLU A 514 21.24 3.44 -9.30
C GLU A 514 20.29 3.70 -8.13
N LEU A 515 19.18 4.41 -8.35
CA LEU A 515 18.17 4.67 -7.31
C LEU A 515 17.52 3.37 -6.81
N LEU A 516 17.12 2.50 -7.74
CA LEU A 516 16.51 1.21 -7.40
C LEU A 516 17.51 0.28 -6.73
N ASP A 517 18.79 0.28 -7.14
CA ASP A 517 19.83 -0.50 -6.48
C ASP A 517 20.11 0.01 -5.06
N GLU A 518 20.08 1.32 -4.84
CA GLU A 518 20.26 1.94 -3.51
C GLU A 518 19.11 1.58 -2.55
N PHE A 519 17.86 1.64 -3.03
CA PHE A 519 16.68 1.44 -2.19
C PHE A 519 16.15 0.00 -2.20
N SER A 520 16.69 -0.89 -3.05
CA SER A 520 16.22 -2.27 -3.11
C SER A 520 16.88 -3.15 -2.06
N ILE A 521 16.06 -3.99 -1.46
CA ILE A 521 16.46 -5.05 -0.55
C ILE A 521 16.50 -6.38 -1.33
N LYS A 522 17.70 -6.97 -1.49
CA LYS A 522 17.88 -8.32 -2.06
C LYS A 522 17.78 -9.37 -0.97
N LEU A 523 16.58 -9.63 -0.44
CA LEU A 523 16.45 -10.55 0.70
C LEU A 523 15.31 -11.57 0.56
N LEU A 524 14.40 -11.47 -0.38
CA LEU A 524 13.41 -12.53 -0.59
C LEU A 524 13.51 -12.95 -2.04
N ASP A 525 14.23 -14.04 -2.30
CA ASP A 525 14.46 -14.51 -3.66
C ASP A 525 13.13 -14.97 -4.27
N SER A 526 12.75 -14.35 -5.39
CA SER A 526 11.60 -14.76 -6.19
C SER A 526 11.86 -16.05 -6.97
N GLU A 527 13.10 -16.57 -6.98
CA GLU A 527 13.49 -17.72 -7.81
C GLU A 527 12.80 -19.04 -7.42
N GLN A 528 12.27 -19.17 -6.20
CA GLN A 528 11.42 -20.32 -5.84
C GLN A 528 9.97 -20.20 -6.35
N GLN A 529 9.56 -19.02 -6.85
CA GLN A 529 8.15 -18.68 -7.11
C GLN A 529 7.66 -19.00 -8.52
N THR A 530 8.52 -19.40 -9.46
CA THR A 530 8.12 -19.67 -10.85
C THR A 530 7.71 -21.13 -11.15
N SER A 531 7.74 -22.03 -10.16
CA SER A 531 7.55 -23.48 -10.41
C SER A 531 6.24 -24.10 -9.92
N VAL A 532 5.40 -23.37 -9.20
CA VAL A 532 4.12 -23.90 -8.70
C VAL A 532 2.97 -23.11 -9.31
N LYS A 533 2.08 -23.81 -10.04
CA LYS A 533 0.77 -23.29 -10.45
C LYS A 533 -0.07 -23.01 -9.19
N HIS A 534 0.19 -21.90 -8.52
CA HIS A 534 -0.71 -21.42 -7.48
C HIS A 534 -2.01 -20.97 -8.14
N SER A 535 -3.14 -21.28 -7.50
CA SER A 535 -4.41 -20.65 -7.88
C SER A 535 -4.25 -19.13 -7.75
N GLU A 536 -4.83 -18.36 -8.67
CA GLU A 536 -4.70 -16.88 -8.70
C GLU A 536 -5.12 -16.20 -7.37
N ASN A 537 -5.77 -16.93 -6.47
CA ASN A 537 -6.35 -16.40 -5.23
C ASN A 537 -5.50 -16.61 -3.97
N GLU A 538 -4.53 -17.52 -3.93
CA GLU A 538 -3.74 -17.77 -2.71
C GLU A 538 -2.43 -16.97 -2.68
N PRO A 539 -2.14 -16.26 -1.57
CA PRO A 539 -0.87 -15.56 -1.42
C PRO A 539 0.32 -16.53 -1.45
N ILE A 540 1.36 -16.19 -2.19
CA ILE A 540 2.63 -16.92 -2.18
C ILE A 540 3.29 -16.73 -0.82
N ILE A 541 3.70 -17.82 -0.17
CA ILE A 541 4.37 -17.77 1.14
C ILE A 541 5.61 -16.87 1.06
N GLY A 542 5.74 -15.94 2.00
CA GLY A 542 6.83 -14.96 2.03
C GLY A 542 6.67 -13.75 1.12
N SER A 543 5.57 -13.66 0.35
CA SER A 543 5.22 -12.42 -0.37
C SER A 543 4.64 -11.36 0.59
N LEU A 544 4.65 -10.10 0.16
CA LEU A 544 3.97 -9.01 0.88
C LEU A 544 2.48 -9.33 1.10
N LYS A 545 1.82 -9.96 0.11
CA LYS A 545 0.44 -10.43 0.24
C LYS A 545 0.27 -11.49 1.33
N HIS A 546 1.23 -12.40 1.50
CA HIS A 546 1.21 -13.38 2.59
C HIS A 546 1.32 -12.70 3.95
N PHE A 547 2.33 -11.85 4.13
CA PHE A 547 2.55 -11.15 5.40
C PHE A 547 1.39 -10.23 5.80
N CYS A 548 0.77 -9.56 4.84
CA CYS A 548 -0.36 -8.67 5.13
C CYS A 548 -1.70 -9.41 5.31
N LEU A 549 -1.93 -10.57 4.68
CA LEU A 549 -3.23 -11.26 4.76
C LEU A 549 -3.21 -12.49 5.67
N VAL A 550 -2.26 -13.39 5.42
CA VAL A 550 -2.16 -14.68 6.10
C VAL A 550 -1.60 -14.47 7.49
N SER A 551 -0.41 -13.88 7.60
CA SER A 551 0.28 -13.64 8.87
C SER A 551 -0.54 -12.76 9.80
N HIS A 552 -1.19 -11.73 9.24
CA HIS A 552 -2.12 -10.85 9.94
C HIS A 552 -3.34 -11.54 10.56
N SER A 553 -3.88 -12.56 9.88
CA SER A 553 -5.11 -13.21 10.32
C SER A 553 -4.89 -14.31 11.36
N ILE A 554 -3.64 -14.74 11.62
CA ILE A 554 -3.37 -15.90 12.48
C ILE A 554 -3.87 -15.70 13.91
N SER A 555 -3.68 -14.50 14.47
CA SER A 555 -4.07 -14.16 15.85
C SER A 555 -5.55 -14.31 16.14
N ARG A 556 -6.41 -14.19 15.12
CA ARG A 556 -7.87 -14.30 15.25
C ARG A 556 -8.46 -15.63 14.81
N LYS A 557 -7.65 -16.61 14.41
CA LYS A 557 -8.16 -17.92 13.94
C LYS A 557 -8.74 -18.76 15.07
N CYS A 558 -8.15 -18.73 16.25
CA CYS A 558 -8.57 -19.53 17.40
C CYS A 558 -8.31 -18.80 18.72
N LEU A 559 -8.96 -19.25 19.80
CA LEU A 559 -8.62 -18.84 21.15
C LEU A 559 -7.46 -19.72 21.63
N TYR A 560 -6.23 -19.20 21.56
CA TYR A 560 -5.05 -19.96 21.96
C TYR A 560 -5.11 -20.33 23.46
N PRO A 561 -4.61 -21.51 23.88
CA PRO A 561 -4.76 -21.99 25.25
C PRO A 561 -4.28 -21.00 26.33
N GLN A 562 -3.13 -20.35 26.09
CA GLN A 562 -2.60 -19.34 27.02
C GLN A 562 -3.49 -18.09 27.10
N VAL A 563 -4.07 -17.66 25.98
CA VAL A 563 -5.03 -16.53 25.95
C VAL A 563 -6.27 -16.90 26.75
N GLU A 564 -6.78 -18.11 26.55
CA GLU A 564 -7.95 -18.61 27.24
C GLU A 564 -7.74 -18.66 28.75
N GLU A 565 -6.62 -19.21 29.21
CA GLU A 565 -6.28 -19.30 30.63
C GLU A 565 -6.22 -17.91 31.29
N LEU A 566 -5.55 -16.96 30.64
CA LEU A 566 -5.45 -15.59 31.14
C LEU A 566 -6.83 -14.90 31.16
N LEU A 567 -7.65 -15.10 30.14
CA LEU A 567 -9.01 -14.55 30.08
C LEU A 567 -9.89 -15.14 31.20
N ILE A 568 -9.89 -16.46 31.36
CA ILE A 568 -10.66 -17.18 32.39
C ILE A 568 -10.27 -16.69 33.79
N SER A 569 -8.98 -16.46 34.03
CA SER A 569 -8.50 -16.01 35.34
C SER A 569 -8.97 -14.60 35.75
N GLN A 570 -9.68 -13.89 34.87
CA GLN A 570 -10.30 -12.59 35.15
C GLN A 570 -11.82 -12.68 35.31
N PHE A 571 -12.41 -13.88 35.21
CA PHE A 571 -13.84 -14.05 35.38
C PHE A 571 -14.25 -14.00 36.84
N ASP A 572 -15.08 -12.99 37.12
CA ASP A 572 -15.91 -12.74 38.30
C ASP A 572 -16.66 -13.87 39.01
N THR A 573 -16.80 -15.01 38.32
CA THR A 573 -18.00 -15.86 38.41
C THR A 573 -17.68 -17.35 38.44
N PRO A 574 -18.48 -18.15 39.17
CA PRO A 574 -18.27 -19.58 39.24
C PRO A 574 -18.56 -20.26 37.91
N LYS A 575 -17.91 -21.40 37.67
CA LYS A 575 -18.32 -22.33 36.63
C LYS A 575 -19.73 -22.85 36.91
N VAL A 576 -20.53 -22.99 35.86
CA VAL A 576 -21.84 -23.63 35.92
C VAL A 576 -21.65 -25.04 36.46
N LYS A 577 -22.33 -25.38 37.56
CA LYS A 577 -22.29 -26.75 38.10
C LYS A 577 -22.87 -27.69 37.04
N SER A 578 -22.04 -28.61 36.53
CA SER A 578 -22.52 -29.66 35.64
C SER A 578 -23.61 -30.45 36.37
N VAL A 579 -24.84 -30.42 35.86
CA VAL A 579 -25.87 -31.36 36.28
C VAL A 579 -25.32 -32.74 35.94
N LYS A 580 -25.02 -33.57 36.96
CA LYS A 580 -24.73 -34.99 36.73
C LYS A 580 -25.86 -35.54 35.87
N PRO A 581 -25.60 -36.22 34.75
CA PRO A 581 -26.67 -36.93 34.07
C PRO A 581 -27.31 -37.85 35.09
N MET A 582 -28.60 -37.67 35.35
CA MET A 582 -29.38 -38.67 36.07
C MET A 582 -29.28 -39.94 35.22
N ILE A 583 -28.57 -40.93 35.77
CA ILE A 583 -28.38 -42.26 35.19
C ILE A 583 -29.74 -42.92 34.98
#